data_AF-A0A6C1BB30-F1
#
_entry.id   AF-A0A6C1BB30-F1
#
_cell.length_a   1.000
_cell.length_b   1.000
_cell.length_c   1.000
_cell.angle_alpha   90.00
_cell.angle_beta   90.00
_cell.angle_gamma   90.00
#
_symmetry.space_group_name_H-M   'P 1'
#
loop_
_entity.id
_entity.type
_entity.pdbx_description
1 polymer ?
#
loop_
_entity_poly.entity_id
_entity_poly.type
_entity_poly.pdbx_seq_one_letter_code
_entity_poly.pdbx_strand_id
1 'polypeptide(L)'
;MLIESLRGLRAQAINDFCSAMEFKSYTQLGYQFASNFAAGMPHQTTITIAYSEFAHSLGLQDKTVSPNELAGYLTRAYDNHFLQLIVQHQVAVFESMFFDTLRTVLIAQPIRLPSKRHIEYGVIVSAADKDQIISVLVDRELNELKYKPVADWFAYVAKLVSDICIPDQDLGQIAEAKATRDILVHNSGVVNETYQQKAGAFARGNLGERISVAGDYTRDTWQLLVRVLVSVIDGFLEAFETTKAPQPGGQPDAAQ
;
A
#
# COMPACT_ATOMS: atom_id res chain seq x y z
N MET A 1 -0.89 20.94 15.58
CA MET A 1 -1.58 19.64 15.60
C MET A 1 -1.84 19.10 14.19
N LEU A 2 -2.92 19.40 13.45
CA LEU A 2 -3.18 18.76 12.14
C LEU A 2 -2.00 18.83 11.14
N ILE A 3 -1.47 20.02 10.87
CA ILE A 3 -0.34 20.21 9.93
C ILE A 3 0.90 19.41 10.37
N GLU A 4 1.20 19.39 11.68
CA GLU A 4 2.33 18.62 12.21
C GLU A 4 2.09 17.12 12.08
N SER A 5 0.87 16.64 12.33
CA SER A 5 0.50 15.24 12.12
C SER A 5 0.62 14.84 10.65
N LEU A 6 0.18 15.69 9.71
CA LEU A 6 0.33 15.45 8.27
C LEU A 6 1.81 15.45 7.84
N ARG A 7 2.63 16.36 8.35
CA ARG A 7 4.09 16.36 8.11
C ARG A 7 4.75 15.10 8.68
N GLY A 8 4.31 14.64 9.84
CA GLY A 8 4.73 13.39 10.45
C GLY A 8 4.39 12.18 9.57
N LEU A 9 3.13 12.09 9.10
CA LEU A 9 2.69 11.04 8.18
C LEU A 9 3.45 11.08 6.86
N ARG A 10 3.74 12.26 6.32
CA ARG A 10 4.57 12.43 5.11
C ARG A 10 5.97 11.84 5.30
N ALA A 11 6.63 12.20 6.40
CA ALA A 11 7.96 11.72 6.72
C ALA A 11 7.96 10.20 6.94
N GLN A 12 6.96 9.69 7.66
CA GLN A 12 6.77 8.26 7.87
C GLN A 12 6.54 7.52 6.54
N ALA A 13 5.71 8.06 5.66
CA ALA A 13 5.46 7.47 4.34
C ALA A 13 6.74 7.30 3.54
N ILE A 14 7.54 8.37 3.43
CA ILE A 14 8.83 8.30 2.74
C ILE A 14 9.74 7.26 3.41
N ASN A 15 9.83 7.26 4.74
CA ASN A 15 10.69 6.34 5.47
C ASN A 15 10.30 4.87 5.24
N ASP A 16 9.02 4.53 5.36
CA ASP A 16 8.58 3.14 5.27
C ASP A 16 8.67 2.62 3.83
N PHE A 17 8.38 3.46 2.83
CA PHE A 17 8.59 3.12 1.42
C PHE A 17 10.08 2.97 1.07
N CYS A 18 10.95 3.83 1.61
CA CYS A 18 12.40 3.69 1.44
C CYS A 18 12.91 2.41 2.10
N SER A 19 12.52 2.15 3.35
CA SER A 19 12.92 0.94 4.09
C SER A 19 12.47 -0.34 3.37
N ALA A 20 11.25 -0.37 2.82
CA ALA A 20 10.78 -1.49 2.02
C ALA A 20 11.64 -1.71 0.74
N MET A 21 12.09 -0.64 0.10
CA MET A 21 12.96 -0.73 -1.09
C MET A 21 14.41 -1.07 -0.77
N GLU A 22 14.93 -0.62 0.37
CA GLU A 22 16.23 -1.04 0.87
C GLU A 22 16.22 -2.52 1.20
N PHE A 23 15.21 -3.00 1.95
CA PHE A 23 15.01 -4.42 2.21
C PHE A 23 14.94 -5.23 0.91
N LYS A 24 14.19 -4.73 -0.09
CA LYS A 24 14.12 -5.35 -1.40
C LYS A 24 15.53 -5.47 -2.02
N SER A 25 16.25 -4.36 -2.05
CA SER A 25 17.55 -4.25 -2.72
C SER A 25 18.62 -5.12 -2.05
N TYR A 26 18.69 -5.12 -0.73
CA TYR A 26 19.63 -5.97 0.02
C TYR A 26 19.32 -7.45 -0.15
N THR A 27 18.05 -7.82 -0.15
CA THR A 27 17.66 -9.21 -0.34
C THR A 27 17.92 -9.67 -1.78
N GLN A 28 17.64 -8.82 -2.77
CA GLN A 28 18.00 -9.08 -4.18
C GLN A 28 19.51 -9.29 -4.35
N LEU A 29 20.33 -8.45 -3.70
CA LEU A 29 21.79 -8.62 -3.69
C LEU A 29 22.19 -9.96 -3.06
N GLY A 30 21.53 -10.36 -1.97
CA GLY A 30 21.71 -11.68 -1.35
C GLY A 30 21.43 -12.84 -2.31
N TYR A 31 20.33 -12.79 -3.06
CA TYR A 31 20.01 -13.79 -4.10
C TYR A 31 21.07 -13.82 -5.20
N GLN A 32 21.57 -12.66 -5.63
CA GLN A 32 22.62 -12.57 -6.64
C GLN A 32 23.94 -13.17 -6.14
N PHE A 33 24.36 -12.84 -4.92
CA PHE A 33 25.56 -13.44 -4.32
C PHE A 33 25.42 -14.95 -4.16
N ALA A 34 24.28 -15.44 -3.66
CA ALA A 34 24.06 -16.88 -3.52
C ALA A 34 24.08 -17.61 -4.87
N SER A 35 23.51 -17.01 -5.92
CA SER A 35 23.51 -17.58 -7.27
C SER A 35 24.91 -17.60 -7.89
N ASN A 36 25.66 -16.49 -7.75
CA ASN A 36 27.04 -16.41 -8.24
C ASN A 36 27.97 -17.36 -7.48
N PHE A 37 27.80 -17.47 -6.17
CA PHE A 37 28.54 -18.40 -5.33
C PHE A 37 28.29 -19.85 -5.76
N ALA A 38 27.04 -20.24 -5.98
CA ALA A 38 26.69 -21.56 -6.48
C ALA A 38 27.29 -21.82 -7.87
N ALA A 39 27.25 -20.84 -8.78
CA ALA A 39 27.83 -20.98 -10.12
C ALA A 39 29.36 -21.15 -10.10
N GLY A 40 30.05 -20.61 -9.10
CA GLY A 40 31.50 -20.73 -8.94
C GLY A 40 31.98 -22.03 -8.28
N MET A 41 31.08 -22.90 -7.82
CA MET A 41 31.46 -24.14 -7.14
C MET A 41 31.90 -25.24 -8.12
N PRO A 42 32.80 -26.15 -7.68
CA PRO A 42 33.08 -27.37 -8.41
C PRO A 42 31.79 -28.18 -8.67
N HIS A 43 31.63 -28.72 -9.88
CA HIS A 43 30.43 -29.47 -10.26
C HIS A 43 30.14 -30.73 -9.42
N GLN A 44 31.16 -31.24 -8.71
CA GLN A 44 31.05 -32.40 -7.82
C GLN A 44 30.62 -32.02 -6.40
N THR A 45 30.54 -30.72 -6.06
CA THR A 45 30.09 -30.28 -4.75
C THR A 45 28.61 -30.55 -4.58
N THR A 46 28.24 -31.13 -3.43
CA THR A 46 26.86 -31.34 -3.04
C THR A 46 26.48 -30.37 -1.92
N ILE A 47 25.31 -29.76 -2.02
CA ILE A 47 24.79 -28.81 -1.03
C ILE A 47 23.52 -29.40 -0.43
N THR A 48 23.41 -29.40 0.89
CA THR A 48 22.19 -29.84 1.58
C THR A 48 21.33 -28.63 1.92
N ILE A 49 20.11 -28.61 1.39
CA ILE A 49 19.06 -27.68 1.79
C ILE A 49 18.31 -28.35 2.95
N ALA A 50 18.60 -27.88 4.16
CA ALA A 50 17.95 -28.36 5.36
C ALA A 50 16.59 -27.67 5.56
N TYR A 51 15.58 -28.44 5.92
CA TYR A 51 14.29 -27.88 6.33
C TYR A 51 14.26 -27.66 7.86
N SER A 52 13.23 -26.97 8.37
CA SER A 52 13.08 -26.81 9.82
C SER A 52 12.91 -28.17 10.50
N GLU A 53 13.23 -28.28 11.79
CA GLU A 53 13.06 -29.53 12.55
C GLU A 53 11.61 -30.07 12.49
N PHE A 54 10.63 -29.17 12.39
CA PHE A 54 9.23 -29.51 12.22
C PHE A 54 8.92 -30.15 10.86
N ALA A 55 9.69 -29.83 9.81
CA ALA A 55 9.47 -30.35 8.46
C ALA A 55 9.59 -31.88 8.40
N HIS A 56 10.49 -32.48 9.19
CA HIS A 56 10.61 -33.93 9.31
C HIS A 56 9.32 -34.59 9.83
N SER A 57 8.60 -33.92 10.74
CA SER A 57 7.31 -34.42 11.24
C SER A 57 6.21 -34.41 10.16
N LEU A 58 6.38 -33.59 9.12
CA LEU A 58 5.50 -33.53 7.95
C LEU A 58 5.96 -34.45 6.81
N GLY A 59 6.99 -35.28 7.05
CA GLY A 59 7.57 -36.17 6.04
C GLY A 59 8.45 -35.47 5.01
N LEU A 60 8.80 -34.20 5.22
CA LEU A 60 9.79 -33.51 4.40
C LEU A 60 11.19 -33.92 4.84
N GLN A 61 12.04 -34.24 3.86
CA GLN A 61 13.43 -34.65 4.09
C GLN A 61 14.36 -33.60 3.49
N ASP A 62 15.51 -33.42 4.13
CA ASP A 62 16.58 -32.57 3.62
C ASP A 62 16.93 -32.94 2.19
N LYS A 63 17.19 -31.92 1.38
CA LYS A 63 17.41 -32.10 -0.05
C LYS A 63 18.87 -31.84 -0.40
N THR A 64 19.58 -32.87 -0.86
CA THR A 64 20.91 -32.70 -1.46
C THR A 64 20.76 -32.28 -2.92
N VAL A 65 21.43 -31.20 -3.31
CA VAL A 65 21.35 -30.60 -4.64
C VAL A 65 22.74 -30.28 -5.17
N SER A 66 22.87 -30.27 -6.50
CA SER A 66 24.04 -29.73 -7.18
C SER A 66 24.02 -28.18 -7.17
N PRO A 67 25.16 -27.51 -7.44
CA PRO A 67 25.20 -26.05 -7.45
C PRO A 67 24.30 -25.44 -8.55
N ASN A 68 24.20 -26.10 -9.71
CA ASN A 68 23.32 -25.67 -10.80
C ASN A 68 21.84 -25.75 -10.41
N GLU A 69 21.43 -26.82 -9.71
CA GLU A 69 20.06 -26.94 -9.20
C GLU A 69 19.75 -25.89 -8.14
N LEU A 70 20.71 -25.61 -7.24
CA LEU A 70 20.58 -24.55 -6.23
C LEU A 70 20.34 -23.19 -6.88
N ALA A 71 21.14 -22.81 -7.87
CA ALA A 71 20.94 -21.56 -8.61
C ALA A 71 19.53 -21.47 -9.21
N GLY A 72 19.04 -22.56 -9.81
CA GLY A 72 17.67 -22.63 -10.31
C GLY A 72 16.59 -22.50 -9.22
N TYR A 73 16.80 -23.07 -8.02
CA TYR A 73 15.88 -22.88 -6.89
C TYR A 73 15.88 -21.44 -6.40
N LEU A 74 17.05 -20.80 -6.31
CA LEU A 74 17.19 -19.41 -5.88
C LEU A 74 16.49 -18.45 -6.85
N THR A 75 16.69 -18.61 -8.16
CA THR A 75 15.98 -17.81 -9.17
C THR A 75 14.47 -17.99 -9.06
N ARG A 76 13.98 -19.23 -8.92
CA ARG A 76 12.54 -19.48 -8.75
C ARG A 76 11.99 -18.87 -7.46
N ALA A 77 12.71 -18.96 -6.36
CA ALA A 77 12.30 -18.37 -5.09
C ALA A 77 12.25 -16.83 -5.16
N TYR A 78 13.23 -16.24 -5.83
CA TYR A 78 13.26 -14.81 -6.11
C TYR A 78 12.04 -14.38 -6.93
N ASP A 79 11.83 -14.98 -8.11
CA ASP A 79 10.78 -14.56 -9.05
C ASP A 79 9.36 -14.89 -8.56
N ASN A 80 9.17 -16.03 -7.91
CA ASN A 80 7.84 -16.55 -7.56
C ASN A 80 7.40 -16.32 -6.12
N HIS A 81 8.31 -15.96 -5.21
CA HIS A 81 7.96 -15.76 -3.80
C HIS A 81 8.38 -14.38 -3.33
N PHE A 82 9.66 -14.06 -3.44
CA PHE A 82 10.19 -12.81 -2.90
C PHE A 82 9.54 -11.59 -3.55
N LEU A 83 9.52 -11.49 -4.89
CA LEU A 83 8.89 -10.36 -5.57
C LEU A 83 7.39 -10.24 -5.28
N GLN A 84 6.70 -11.37 -5.11
CA GLN A 84 5.28 -11.38 -4.72
C GLN A 84 5.06 -10.82 -3.32
N LEU A 85 5.94 -11.15 -2.36
CA LEU A 85 5.89 -10.60 -1.00
C LEU A 85 6.14 -9.09 -1.01
N ILE A 86 7.07 -8.62 -1.83
CA ILE A 86 7.37 -7.20 -1.97
C ILE A 86 6.15 -6.42 -2.49
N VAL A 87 5.47 -6.89 -3.54
CA VAL A 87 4.25 -6.24 -4.05
C VAL A 87 3.14 -6.21 -2.99
N GLN A 88 2.92 -7.34 -2.30
CA GLN A 88 1.91 -7.41 -1.24
C GLN A 88 2.19 -6.39 -0.13
N HIS A 89 3.45 -6.28 0.30
CA HIS A 89 3.86 -5.35 1.33
C HIS A 89 3.72 -3.88 0.89
N GLN A 90 4.16 -3.54 -0.33
CA GLN A 90 4.05 -2.18 -0.88
C GLN A 90 2.59 -1.69 -0.92
N VAL A 91 1.68 -2.54 -1.41
CA VAL A 91 0.24 -2.23 -1.43
C VAL A 91 -0.31 -2.08 -0.01
N ALA A 92 0.06 -2.97 0.92
CA ALA A 92 -0.39 -2.89 2.30
C ALA A 92 0.06 -1.60 3.01
N VAL A 93 1.33 -1.20 2.81
CA VAL A 93 1.86 0.07 3.34
C VAL A 93 1.11 1.26 2.77
N PHE A 94 0.91 1.29 1.44
CA PHE A 94 0.12 2.33 0.78
C PHE A 94 -1.27 2.47 1.38
N GLU A 95 -2.02 1.36 1.47
CA GLU A 95 -3.39 1.38 1.98
C GLU A 95 -3.45 1.86 3.42
N SER A 96 -2.57 1.34 4.30
CA SER A 96 -2.52 1.78 5.69
C SER A 96 -2.33 3.29 5.78
N MET A 97 -1.29 3.82 5.13
CA MET A 97 -0.95 5.23 5.22
C MET A 97 -1.95 6.15 4.55
N PHE A 98 -2.56 5.72 3.44
CA PHE A 98 -3.64 6.44 2.79
C PHE A 98 -4.83 6.62 3.75
N PHE A 99 -5.26 5.54 4.42
CA PHE A 99 -6.36 5.61 5.37
C PHE A 99 -5.99 6.31 6.68
N ASP A 100 -4.73 6.22 7.12
CA ASP A 100 -4.25 6.99 8.27
C ASP A 100 -4.25 8.49 7.98
N THR A 101 -3.88 8.89 6.75
CA THR A 101 -3.98 10.28 6.28
C THR A 101 -5.43 10.77 6.34
N LEU A 102 -6.37 10.01 5.77
CA LEU A 102 -7.79 10.36 5.84
C LEU A 102 -8.31 10.43 7.27
N ARG A 103 -7.91 9.48 8.13
CA ARG A 103 -8.28 9.46 9.55
C ARG A 103 -7.80 10.73 10.25
N THR A 104 -6.53 11.10 10.06
CA THR A 104 -5.96 12.32 10.65
C THR A 104 -6.72 13.56 10.24
N VAL A 105 -7.10 13.68 8.96
CA VAL A 105 -7.89 14.82 8.47
C VAL A 105 -9.30 14.83 9.08
N LEU A 106 -9.99 13.68 9.09
CA LEU A 106 -11.37 13.59 9.57
C LEU A 106 -11.51 13.76 11.09
N ILE A 107 -10.55 13.26 11.87
CA ILE A 107 -10.52 13.50 13.33
C ILE A 107 -10.30 14.99 13.61
N ALA A 108 -9.40 15.64 12.88
CA ALA A 108 -9.12 17.06 13.06
C ALA A 108 -10.25 17.97 12.55
N GLN A 109 -11.02 17.54 11.54
CA GLN A 109 -12.16 18.26 10.99
C GLN A 109 -13.41 17.39 10.85
N PRO A 110 -14.07 16.99 11.96
CA PRO A 110 -15.20 16.07 11.93
C PRO A 110 -16.42 16.62 11.17
N ILE A 111 -16.49 17.94 10.98
CA ILE A 111 -17.52 18.62 10.16
C ILE A 111 -17.54 18.12 8.70
N ARG A 112 -16.44 17.53 8.23
CA ARG A 112 -16.31 16.95 6.88
C ARG A 112 -16.91 15.55 6.75
N LEU A 113 -17.33 14.93 7.86
CA LEU A 113 -18.04 13.66 7.82
C LEU A 113 -19.43 13.83 7.19
N PRO A 114 -19.95 12.83 6.47
CA PRO A 114 -21.29 12.91 5.90
C PRO A 114 -22.37 13.12 6.97
N SER A 115 -23.16 14.19 6.82
CA SER A 115 -24.17 14.62 7.82
C SER A 115 -25.36 13.66 8.00
N LYS A 116 -25.59 12.73 7.06
CA LYS A 116 -26.70 11.77 7.09
C LYS A 116 -26.41 10.49 7.87
N ARG A 117 -25.29 10.41 8.58
CA ARG A 117 -24.89 9.19 9.30
C ARG A 117 -25.63 9.08 10.65
N HIS A 118 -26.32 7.96 10.86
CA HIS A 118 -26.93 7.64 12.15
C HIS A 118 -25.87 7.18 13.16
N ILE A 119 -25.98 7.65 14.41
CA ILE A 119 -25.20 7.16 15.56
C ILE A 119 -26.11 6.23 16.34
N GLU A 120 -25.66 4.99 16.57
CA GLU A 120 -26.39 4.05 17.41
C GLU A 120 -26.35 4.51 18.88
N TYR A 121 -27.49 4.41 19.58
CA TYR A 121 -27.58 4.82 20.99
C TYR A 121 -26.54 4.13 21.88
N GLY A 122 -26.22 2.85 21.60
CA GLY A 122 -25.18 2.12 22.31
C GLY A 122 -23.81 2.78 22.23
N VAL A 123 -23.44 3.35 21.08
CA VAL A 123 -22.17 4.09 20.91
C VAL A 123 -22.13 5.33 21.80
N ILE A 124 -23.26 6.04 21.94
CA ILE A 124 -23.35 7.25 22.77
C ILE A 124 -23.20 6.90 24.24
N VAL A 125 -23.87 5.86 24.72
CA VAL A 125 -23.85 5.45 26.13
C VAL A 125 -22.51 4.85 26.53
N SER A 126 -21.84 4.14 25.62
CA SER A 126 -20.55 3.48 25.89
C SER A 126 -19.33 4.36 25.66
N ALA A 127 -19.47 5.53 25.04
CA ALA A 127 -18.36 6.44 24.81
C ALA A 127 -18.00 7.23 26.08
N ALA A 128 -16.71 7.29 26.40
CA ALA A 128 -16.17 8.06 27.51
C ALA A 128 -16.30 9.57 27.27
N ASP A 129 -16.14 10.00 26.01
CA ASP A 129 -16.19 11.40 25.61
C ASP A 129 -16.61 11.55 24.13
N LYS A 130 -16.71 12.81 23.71
CA LYS A 130 -17.04 13.19 22.33
C LYS A 130 -16.00 12.70 21.32
N ASP A 131 -14.73 12.65 21.69
CA ASP A 131 -13.63 12.30 20.79
C ASP A 131 -13.67 10.81 20.46
N GLN A 132 -14.09 9.97 21.41
CA GLN A 132 -14.37 8.56 21.16
C GLN A 132 -15.55 8.36 20.20
N ILE A 133 -16.63 9.15 20.33
CA ILE A 133 -17.76 9.10 19.37
C ILE A 133 -17.28 9.48 17.97
N ILE A 134 -16.49 10.53 17.84
CA ILE A 134 -15.89 10.95 16.56
C ILE A 134 -15.02 9.84 15.98
N SER A 135 -14.15 9.24 16.80
CA SER A 135 -13.25 8.17 16.35
C SER A 135 -14.02 6.97 15.79
N VAL A 136 -15.08 6.53 16.47
CA VAL A 136 -15.96 5.45 15.99
C VAL A 136 -16.62 5.81 14.66
N LEU A 137 -17.08 7.06 14.50
CA LEU A 137 -17.69 7.52 13.26
C LEU A 137 -16.70 7.56 12.10
N VAL A 138 -15.48 8.05 12.34
CA VAL A 138 -14.40 8.09 11.35
C VAL A 138 -14.01 6.66 10.95
N ASP A 139 -13.81 5.76 11.90
CA ASP A 139 -13.44 4.38 11.61
C ASP A 139 -14.53 3.65 10.82
N ARG A 140 -15.82 3.89 11.14
CA ARG A 140 -16.93 3.33 10.35
C ARG A 140 -16.90 3.86 8.91
N GLU A 141 -16.76 5.16 8.73
CA GLU A 141 -16.71 5.79 7.41
C GLU A 141 -15.54 5.24 6.56
N LEU A 142 -14.34 5.20 7.15
CA LEU A 142 -13.15 4.71 6.45
C LEU A 142 -13.20 3.21 6.19
N ASN A 143 -13.80 2.42 7.08
CA ASN A 143 -14.00 0.99 6.85
C ASN A 143 -14.95 0.74 5.68
N GLU A 144 -16.03 1.51 5.54
CA GLU A 144 -16.89 1.42 4.36
C GLU A 144 -16.15 1.81 3.08
N LEU A 145 -15.33 2.87 3.15
CA LEU A 145 -14.52 3.33 2.01
C LEU A 145 -13.48 2.29 1.57
N LYS A 146 -12.83 1.56 2.50
CA LYS A 146 -11.85 0.51 2.20
C LYS A 146 -12.35 -0.56 1.23
N TYR A 147 -13.64 -0.89 1.28
CA TYR A 147 -14.23 -1.90 0.39
C TYR A 147 -14.66 -1.35 -0.97
N LYS A 148 -14.54 -0.04 -1.19
CA LYS A 148 -14.89 0.61 -2.46
C LYS A 148 -13.74 0.51 -3.48
N PRO A 149 -14.06 0.67 -4.79
CA PRO A 149 -13.06 0.85 -5.83
C PRO A 149 -12.10 2.01 -5.52
N VAL A 150 -10.89 1.96 -6.07
CA VAL A 150 -9.87 3.02 -5.88
C VAL A 150 -10.37 4.38 -6.36
N ALA A 151 -11.13 4.43 -7.46
CA ALA A 151 -11.74 5.67 -7.93
C ALA A 151 -12.59 6.36 -6.85
N ASP A 152 -13.33 5.59 -6.06
CA ASP A 152 -14.15 6.13 -4.97
C ASP A 152 -13.29 6.68 -3.82
N TRP A 153 -12.10 6.10 -3.58
CA TRP A 153 -11.16 6.60 -2.57
C TRP A 153 -10.69 8.01 -2.91
N PHE A 154 -10.31 8.23 -4.17
CA PHE A 154 -9.82 9.53 -4.61
C PHE A 154 -10.96 10.52 -4.88
N ALA A 155 -12.15 10.04 -5.27
CA ALA A 155 -13.35 10.87 -5.24
C ALA A 155 -13.69 11.34 -3.82
N TYR A 156 -13.42 10.53 -2.80
CA TYR A 156 -13.57 10.93 -1.40
C TYR A 156 -12.53 12.00 -1.02
N VAL A 157 -11.27 11.84 -1.42
CA VAL A 157 -10.22 12.87 -1.23
C VAL A 157 -10.63 14.20 -1.87
N ALA A 158 -11.13 14.17 -3.12
CA ALA A 158 -11.57 15.38 -3.83
C ALA A 158 -12.76 16.08 -3.14
N LYS A 159 -13.64 15.34 -2.46
CA LYS A 159 -14.72 15.93 -1.64
C LYS A 159 -14.18 16.64 -0.39
N LEU A 160 -13.06 16.18 0.15
CA LEU A 160 -12.40 16.85 1.26
C LEU A 160 -11.65 18.09 0.74
N VAL A 161 -10.82 17.95 -0.29
CA VAL A 161 -10.05 19.04 -0.88
C VAL A 161 -10.13 18.93 -2.40
N SER A 162 -10.83 19.88 -3.03
CA SER A 162 -11.14 19.88 -4.47
C SER A 162 -9.91 19.90 -5.37
N ASP A 163 -8.82 20.47 -4.87
CA ASP A 163 -7.63 20.75 -5.68
C ASP A 163 -6.71 19.52 -5.78
N ILE A 164 -6.98 18.46 -5.01
CA ILE A 164 -6.25 17.20 -5.09
C ILE A 164 -6.85 16.35 -6.22
N CYS A 165 -6.15 16.31 -7.34
CA CYS A 165 -6.54 15.52 -8.51
C CYS A 165 -5.43 14.52 -8.88
N ILE A 166 -5.80 13.26 -9.05
CA ILE A 166 -4.90 12.18 -9.48
C ILE A 166 -5.34 11.69 -10.86
N PRO A 167 -4.43 11.53 -11.83
CA PRO A 167 -4.79 11.08 -13.18
C PRO A 167 -5.51 9.72 -13.17
N ASP A 168 -6.52 9.55 -14.02
CA ASP A 168 -7.25 8.27 -14.17
C ASP A 168 -6.32 7.09 -14.49
N GLN A 169 -5.22 7.35 -15.21
CA GLN A 169 -4.18 6.37 -15.47
C GLN A 169 -3.56 5.84 -14.18
N ASP A 170 -3.18 6.72 -13.27
CA ASP A 170 -2.59 6.36 -11.97
C ASP A 170 -3.61 5.59 -11.12
N LEU A 171 -4.88 6.03 -11.11
CA LEU A 171 -5.96 5.36 -10.39
C LEU A 171 -6.18 3.93 -10.88
N GLY A 172 -6.16 3.73 -12.20
CA GLY A 172 -6.26 2.42 -12.83
C GLY A 172 -5.09 1.51 -12.51
N GLN A 173 -3.86 2.04 -12.50
CA GLN A 173 -2.67 1.29 -12.11
C GLN A 173 -2.67 0.91 -10.61
N ILE A 174 -3.16 1.79 -9.73
CA ILE A 174 -3.33 1.45 -8.30
C ILE A 174 -4.41 0.38 -8.13
N ALA A 175 -5.52 0.47 -8.87
CA ALA A 175 -6.58 -0.54 -8.84
C ALA A 175 -6.05 -1.91 -9.29
N GLU A 176 -5.24 -1.94 -10.34
CA GLU A 176 -4.54 -3.15 -10.82
C GLU A 176 -3.58 -3.71 -9.76
N ALA A 177 -2.75 -2.87 -9.13
CA ALA A 177 -1.80 -3.31 -8.11
C ALA A 177 -2.52 -3.92 -6.89
N LYS A 178 -3.63 -3.32 -6.46
CA LYS A 178 -4.48 -3.88 -5.40
C LYS A 178 -5.13 -5.20 -5.82
N ALA A 179 -5.66 -5.29 -7.03
CA ALA A 179 -6.24 -6.52 -7.55
C ALA A 179 -5.18 -7.64 -7.63
N THR A 180 -3.95 -7.30 -8.04
CA THR A 180 -2.79 -8.20 -8.04
C THR A 180 -2.50 -8.69 -6.63
N ARG A 181 -2.41 -7.80 -5.64
CA ARG A 181 -2.22 -8.19 -4.23
C ARG A 181 -3.32 -9.14 -3.76
N ASP A 182 -4.58 -8.89 -4.12
CA ASP A 182 -5.70 -9.75 -3.73
C ASP A 182 -5.54 -11.17 -4.28
N ILE A 183 -5.22 -11.34 -5.58
CA ILE A 183 -5.05 -12.68 -6.14
C ILE A 183 -3.76 -13.36 -5.68
N LEU A 184 -2.69 -12.61 -5.36
CA LEU A 184 -1.48 -13.18 -4.78
C LEU A 184 -1.76 -13.79 -3.40
N VAL A 185 -2.56 -13.11 -2.58
CA VAL A 185 -2.92 -13.57 -1.22
C VAL A 185 -3.98 -14.68 -1.27
N HIS A 186 -5.02 -14.52 -2.08
CA HIS A 186 -6.23 -15.34 -1.98
C HIS A 186 -6.39 -16.39 -3.09
N ASN A 187 -5.65 -16.28 -4.19
CA ASN A 187 -5.80 -17.16 -5.35
C ASN A 187 -4.45 -17.62 -5.94
N SER A 188 -3.38 -17.63 -5.13
CA SER A 188 -2.02 -18.06 -5.54
C SER A 188 -1.45 -17.34 -6.77
N GLY A 189 -1.93 -16.12 -7.03
CA GLY A 189 -1.59 -15.30 -8.19
C GLY A 189 -2.32 -15.70 -9.48
N VAL A 190 -3.36 -16.53 -9.42
CA VAL A 190 -4.15 -16.92 -10.60
C VAL A 190 -5.21 -15.86 -10.90
N VAL A 191 -5.25 -15.40 -12.15
CA VAL A 191 -6.21 -14.42 -12.64
C VAL A 191 -7.62 -15.01 -12.65
N ASN A 192 -8.56 -14.32 -11.99
CA ASN A 192 -9.97 -14.68 -11.94
C ASN A 192 -10.85 -13.51 -12.42
N GLU A 193 -12.17 -13.72 -12.51
CA GLU A 193 -13.11 -12.69 -12.96
C GLU A 193 -13.09 -11.45 -12.04
N THR A 194 -12.94 -11.65 -10.73
CA THR A 194 -12.86 -10.55 -9.76
C THR A 194 -11.62 -9.68 -10.01
N TYR A 195 -10.47 -10.26 -10.35
CA TYR A 195 -9.28 -9.51 -10.74
C TYR A 195 -9.55 -8.69 -12.00
N GLN A 196 -10.08 -9.31 -13.05
CA GLN A 196 -10.35 -8.65 -14.33
C GLN A 196 -11.31 -7.45 -14.13
N GLN A 197 -12.35 -7.63 -13.32
CA GLN A 197 -13.29 -6.55 -12.97
C GLN A 197 -12.62 -5.42 -12.19
N LYS A 198 -11.81 -5.74 -11.17
CA LYS A 198 -11.14 -4.73 -10.33
C LYS A 198 -10.05 -3.97 -11.08
N ALA A 199 -9.26 -4.66 -11.89
CA ALA A 199 -8.15 -4.08 -12.66
C ALA A 199 -8.62 -3.37 -13.94
N GLY A 200 -9.76 -3.78 -14.51
CA GLY A 200 -10.37 -3.13 -15.67
C GLY A 200 -9.42 -3.08 -16.87
N ALA A 201 -9.29 -1.91 -17.49
CA ALA A 201 -8.42 -1.70 -18.65
C ALA A 201 -6.92 -1.92 -18.37
N PHE A 202 -6.52 -2.01 -17.10
CA PHE A 202 -5.15 -2.24 -16.68
C PHE A 202 -4.87 -3.71 -16.34
N ALA A 203 -5.87 -4.59 -16.43
CA ALA A 203 -5.71 -6.02 -16.16
C ALA A 203 -4.56 -6.65 -16.96
N ARG A 204 -3.80 -7.53 -16.31
CA ARG A 204 -2.68 -8.25 -16.89
C ARG A 204 -2.96 -9.75 -16.88
N GLY A 205 -2.70 -10.41 -18.00
CA GLY A 205 -2.94 -11.84 -18.19
C GLY A 205 -4.40 -12.19 -18.43
N ASN A 206 -4.64 -13.43 -18.86
CA ASN A 206 -5.96 -13.98 -19.15
C ASN A 206 -6.51 -14.79 -17.98
N LEU A 207 -7.82 -15.09 -18.00
CA LEU A 207 -8.47 -15.92 -16.99
C LEU A 207 -7.76 -17.28 -16.83
N GLY A 208 -7.43 -17.65 -15.59
CA GLY A 208 -6.71 -18.89 -15.28
C GLY A 208 -5.19 -18.81 -15.41
N GLU A 209 -4.64 -17.74 -15.97
CA GLU A 209 -3.19 -17.53 -16.03
C GLU A 209 -2.64 -17.08 -14.69
N ARG A 210 -1.39 -17.46 -14.39
CA ARG A 210 -0.69 -16.96 -13.21
C ARG A 210 -0.02 -15.63 -13.53
N ILE A 211 -0.34 -14.61 -12.75
CA ILE A 211 0.22 -13.28 -12.91
C ILE A 211 1.71 -13.26 -12.54
N SER A 212 2.50 -12.59 -13.37
CA SER A 212 3.92 -12.34 -13.08
C SER A 212 4.09 -10.95 -12.46
N VAL A 213 4.95 -10.85 -11.45
CA VAL A 213 5.40 -9.58 -10.85
C VAL A 213 6.91 -9.38 -11.02
N ALA A 214 7.50 -10.11 -11.97
CA ALA A 214 8.92 -10.04 -12.30
C ALA A 214 9.28 -8.74 -13.02
N GLY A 215 10.59 -8.54 -13.22
CA GLY A 215 11.14 -7.37 -13.89
C GLY A 215 10.84 -6.08 -13.13
N ASP A 216 10.38 -5.08 -13.86
CA ASP A 216 10.24 -3.71 -13.37
C ASP A 216 8.97 -3.47 -12.56
N TYR A 217 8.02 -4.41 -12.55
CA TYR A 217 6.70 -4.25 -11.93
C TYR A 217 6.79 -3.79 -10.46
N THR A 218 7.66 -4.41 -9.66
CA THR A 218 7.84 -4.04 -8.23
C THR A 218 8.42 -2.65 -8.02
N ARG A 219 9.23 -2.14 -8.96
CA ARG A 219 9.79 -0.80 -8.91
C ARG A 219 8.75 0.22 -9.35
N ASP A 220 8.07 -0.05 -10.45
CA ASP A 220 7.10 0.87 -11.04
C ASP A 220 5.87 1.02 -10.12
N THR A 221 5.41 -0.09 -9.52
CA THR A 221 4.36 -0.07 -8.49
C THR A 221 4.78 0.75 -7.28
N TRP A 222 6.00 0.55 -6.76
CA TRP A 222 6.52 1.34 -5.65
C TRP A 222 6.52 2.83 -5.96
N GLN A 223 7.06 3.22 -7.12
CA GLN A 223 7.18 4.61 -7.54
C GLN A 223 5.79 5.27 -7.65
N LEU A 224 4.83 4.55 -8.23
CA LEU A 224 3.45 5.02 -8.33
C LEU A 224 2.83 5.26 -6.95
N LEU A 225 2.90 4.26 -6.07
CA LEU A 225 2.24 4.32 -4.75
C LEU A 225 2.83 5.43 -3.87
N VAL A 226 4.17 5.54 -3.80
CA VAL A 226 4.81 6.58 -2.99
C VAL A 226 4.53 7.98 -3.56
N ARG A 227 4.60 8.15 -4.88
CA ARG A 227 4.32 9.44 -5.53
C ARG A 227 2.89 9.89 -5.23
N VAL A 228 1.91 9.02 -5.49
CA VAL A 228 0.49 9.36 -5.30
C VAL A 228 0.18 9.64 -3.84
N LEU A 229 0.69 8.83 -2.90
CA LEU A 229 0.47 9.06 -1.47
C LEU A 229 1.07 10.39 -1.02
N VAL A 230 2.31 10.69 -1.40
CA VAL A 230 2.96 11.96 -1.07
C VAL A 230 2.18 13.14 -1.69
N SER A 231 1.73 13.04 -2.94
CA SER A 231 0.91 14.07 -3.57
C SER A 231 -0.41 14.32 -2.83
N VAL A 232 -1.06 13.28 -2.32
CA VAL A 232 -2.28 13.44 -1.50
C VAL A 232 -1.97 14.15 -0.18
N ILE A 233 -0.90 13.75 0.52
CA ILE A 233 -0.51 14.38 1.78
C ILE A 233 -0.09 15.84 1.57
N ASP A 234 0.69 16.12 0.53
CA ASP A 234 1.13 17.47 0.17
C ASP A 234 -0.06 18.36 -0.22
N GLY A 235 -1.02 17.83 -0.99
CA GLY A 235 -2.25 18.55 -1.30
C GLY A 235 -3.10 18.89 -0.06
N PHE A 236 -3.15 18.01 0.94
CA PHE A 236 -3.78 18.34 2.22
C PHE A 236 -2.99 19.42 2.98
N LEU A 237 -1.67 19.33 3.02
CA LEU A 237 -0.82 20.33 3.67
C LEU A 237 -1.03 21.72 3.07
N GLU A 238 -0.98 21.84 1.74
CA GLU A 238 -1.21 23.09 1.02
C GLU A 238 -2.59 23.68 1.32
N ALA A 239 -3.64 22.86 1.26
CA ALA A 239 -5.01 23.30 1.53
C ALA A 239 -5.23 23.78 2.97
N PHE A 240 -4.59 23.15 3.96
CA PHE A 240 -4.73 23.51 5.38
C PHE A 240 -3.77 24.60 5.85
N GLU A 241 -2.66 24.84 5.13
CA GLU A 241 -1.77 25.96 5.37
C GLU A 241 -2.35 27.27 4.80
N THR A 242 -2.93 27.23 3.60
CA THR A 242 -3.54 28.41 2.95
C THR A 242 -4.79 28.92 3.68
N THR A 243 -5.59 28.03 4.27
CA THR A 243 -6.78 28.42 5.07
C THR A 243 -6.44 29.12 6.39
N LYS A 244 -5.17 29.13 6.83
CA LYS A 244 -4.74 29.85 8.04
C LYS A 244 -4.30 31.31 7.79
N ALA A 245 -4.11 31.75 6.56
CA ALA A 245 -3.69 33.12 6.29
C ALA A 245 -4.88 34.09 6.48
N PRO A 246 -4.86 35.00 7.46
CA PRO A 246 -5.82 36.11 7.47
C PRO A 246 -5.46 37.02 6.29
N GLN A 247 -6.43 37.43 5.48
CA GLN A 247 -6.22 38.56 4.58
C GLN A 247 -5.88 39.80 5.43
N PRO A 248 -4.71 40.44 5.26
CA PRO A 248 -4.46 41.72 5.89
C PRO A 248 -5.18 42.79 5.09
N GLY A 249 -6.13 43.48 5.71
CA GLY A 249 -6.58 44.80 5.25
C GLY A 249 -7.96 44.83 4.61
N GLY A 250 -8.99 44.85 5.46
CA GLY A 250 -10.20 45.64 5.21
C GLY A 250 -10.22 46.79 6.20
N GLN A 251 -9.43 47.85 5.95
CA GLN A 251 -9.65 49.13 6.62
C GLN A 251 -11.03 49.65 6.20
N PRO A 252 -11.89 50.12 7.12
CA PRO A 252 -13.08 50.84 6.74
C PRO A 252 -12.66 52.21 6.21
N ASP A 253 -12.96 52.49 4.95
CA ASP A 253 -12.96 53.84 4.40
C ASP A 253 -13.97 54.67 5.19
N ALA A 254 -13.45 55.48 6.11
CA ALA A 254 -14.15 56.59 6.69
C ALA A 254 -13.79 57.83 5.86
N ALA A 255 -14.66 58.19 4.91
CA ALA A 255 -14.70 59.53 4.36
C ALA A 255 -16.08 59.86 3.78
N GLN A 256 -16.79 60.70 4.55
CA GLN A 256 -17.64 61.86 4.18
C GLN A 256 -19.03 61.86 4.81
#